data_AF-W9IXF6-F1
#
_entry.id   AF-W9IXF6-F1
#
_cell.length_a   1.000
_cell.length_b   1.000
_cell.length_c   1.000
_cell.angle_alpha   90.00
_cell.angle_beta   90.00
_cell.angle_gamma   90.00
#
_symmetry.space_group_name_H-M   'P 1'
#
loop_
_entity.id
_entity.type
_entity.pdbx_description
1 polymer ?
#
loop_
_entity_poly.entity_id
_entity_poly.type
_entity_poly.pdbx_seq_one_letter_code
_entity_poly.pdbx_strand_id
1 'polypeptide(L)'
;MIDENARAVVLEGFPLTMTVLILVFLGLAVITVGIRTMVRVTDETFGIDDWLIVVGLVVYIADSGLAVHAVKVGVGSKDDHLNTWMQSEAQKFYIIWITVYVVAVALIKTSVCVTLRRIAAKSVPLIQYAIWGLFALTWASFCVTFFGILTFCRPVEGNWNTTLVLEGKANCATTETLIGISHTNTATSIVTDVGCIVLPGILLWKTQMTIRAKLQVLCLLSLASVASIATIARAPFISHYKRPTDNLKYYIGYIVLFSCVEIGIGCIAASLPSLRILYKRVRGQESQGSTGTPNANTLITIGGGKIGDSSSRGPKRVFTNPTDRGITSTHVNRGDNNWERLSDEDSGKGILVNGQHGIRADYTYSVELETYNTGNPRGPPQSASSGRS
;
A
#
# COMPACT_ATOMS: atom_id res chain seq x y z
N MET A 1 -37.16 -23.39 -27.94
CA MET A 1 -38.13 -22.87 -26.95
C MET A 1 -37.36 -22.70 -25.66
N ILE A 2 -37.35 -21.50 -25.09
CA ILE A 2 -36.73 -21.23 -23.78
C ILE A 2 -37.62 -21.95 -22.75
N ASP A 3 -37.01 -22.73 -21.86
CA ASP A 3 -37.75 -23.40 -20.79
C ASP A 3 -38.27 -22.35 -19.80
N GLU A 4 -39.60 -22.23 -19.68
CA GLU A 4 -40.25 -21.26 -18.78
C GLU A 4 -39.91 -21.51 -17.31
N ASN A 5 -39.52 -22.72 -16.94
CA ASN A 5 -39.18 -23.10 -15.56
C ASN A 5 -37.69 -22.97 -15.24
N ALA A 6 -36.85 -22.62 -16.22
CA ALA A 6 -35.42 -22.47 -16.00
C ALA A 6 -35.14 -21.30 -15.04
N ARG A 7 -34.45 -21.60 -13.94
CA ARG A 7 -34.05 -20.61 -12.92
C ARG A 7 -32.57 -20.24 -12.97
N ALA A 8 -31.81 -20.91 -13.84
CA ALA A 8 -30.39 -20.67 -14.04
C ALA A 8 -30.02 -20.84 -15.52
N VAL A 9 -29.12 -20.00 -16.00
CA VAL A 9 -28.51 -20.15 -17.33
C VAL A 9 -27.38 -21.17 -17.26
N VAL A 10 -27.23 -21.99 -18.30
CA VAL A 10 -26.06 -22.85 -18.49
C VAL A 10 -24.84 -21.95 -18.73
N LEU A 11 -23.81 -22.09 -17.90
CA LEU A 11 -22.60 -21.28 -17.99
C LEU A 11 -21.73 -21.73 -19.17
N GLU A 12 -22.01 -21.20 -20.37
CA GLU A 12 -21.21 -21.43 -21.57
C GLU A 12 -20.73 -20.10 -22.18
N GLY A 13 -19.48 -20.07 -22.68
CA GLY A 13 -18.90 -18.90 -23.33
C GLY A 13 -18.63 -17.73 -22.38
N PHE A 14 -19.32 -16.60 -22.59
CA PHE A 14 -19.06 -15.34 -21.89
C PHE A 14 -19.41 -15.37 -20.39
N PRO A 15 -20.61 -15.85 -19.97
CA PRO A 15 -20.94 -16.06 -18.54
C PRO A 15 -19.91 -16.90 -17.76
N LEU A 16 -19.39 -17.97 -18.39
CA LEU A 16 -18.36 -18.81 -17.79
C LEU A 16 -17.06 -18.03 -17.60
N THR A 17 -16.60 -17.35 -18.65
CA THR A 17 -15.38 -16.54 -18.64
C THR A 17 -15.45 -15.47 -17.56
N MET A 18 -16.60 -14.78 -17.45
CA MET A 18 -16.85 -13.77 -16.44
C MET A 18 -16.74 -14.35 -15.02
N THR A 19 -17.39 -15.48 -14.76
CA THR A 19 -17.34 -16.16 -13.45
C THR A 19 -15.91 -16.55 -13.08
N VAL A 20 -15.16 -17.15 -14.01
CA VAL A 20 -13.76 -17.56 -13.78
C VAL A 20 -12.89 -16.34 -13.44
N LEU A 21 -12.98 -15.26 -14.23
CA LEU A 21 -12.20 -14.06 -13.99
C LEU A 21 -12.50 -13.42 -12.62
N ILE A 22 -13.79 -13.31 -12.26
CA ILE A 22 -14.20 -12.78 -10.95
C ILE A 22 -13.58 -13.60 -9.81
N LEU A 23 -13.64 -14.93 -9.89
CA LEU A 23 -13.08 -15.81 -8.86
C LEU A 23 -11.54 -15.74 -8.79
N VAL A 24 -10.86 -15.59 -9.93
CA VAL A 24 -9.40 -15.43 -9.97
C VAL A 24 -8.97 -14.12 -9.29
N PHE A 25 -9.60 -13.00 -9.63
CA PHE A 25 -9.29 -11.71 -8.99
C PHE A 25 -9.67 -11.68 -7.52
N LEU A 26 -10.78 -12.32 -7.14
CA LEU A 26 -11.15 -12.51 -5.74
C LEU A 26 -10.09 -13.29 -4.97
N GLY A 27 -9.63 -14.43 -5.51
CA GLY A 27 -8.58 -15.23 -4.90
C GLY A 27 -7.28 -14.45 -4.72
N LEU A 28 -6.85 -13.71 -5.76
CA LEU A 28 -5.68 -12.84 -5.68
C LEU A 28 -5.83 -11.73 -4.63
N ALA A 29 -7.01 -11.10 -4.54
CA ALA A 29 -7.29 -10.09 -3.54
C ALA A 29 -7.24 -10.67 -2.12
N VAL A 30 -7.86 -11.83 -1.87
CA VAL A 30 -7.83 -12.50 -0.56
C VAL A 30 -6.40 -12.86 -0.17
N ILE A 31 -5.61 -13.42 -1.09
CA ILE A 31 -4.21 -13.79 -0.82
C ILE A 31 -3.37 -12.55 -0.51
N THR A 32 -3.46 -11.51 -1.33
CA THR A 32 -2.63 -10.30 -1.18
C THR A 32 -2.97 -9.51 0.08
N VAL A 33 -4.25 -9.35 0.40
CA VAL A 33 -4.71 -8.70 1.64
C VAL A 33 -4.39 -9.59 2.85
N GLY A 34 -4.51 -10.91 2.74
CA GLY A 34 -4.11 -11.85 3.80
C GLY A 34 -2.63 -11.72 4.15
N ILE A 35 -1.76 -11.73 3.14
CA ILE A 35 -0.32 -11.50 3.31
C ILE A 35 -0.07 -10.14 3.98
N ARG A 36 -0.75 -9.09 3.51
CA ARG A 36 -0.65 -7.75 4.10
C ARG A 36 -0.97 -7.76 5.60
N THR A 37 -2.11 -8.33 5.96
CA THR A 37 -2.58 -8.42 7.35
C THR A 37 -1.58 -9.20 8.21
N MET A 38 -1.09 -10.34 7.74
CA MET A 38 -0.10 -11.14 8.48
C MET A 38 1.18 -10.37 8.76
N VAL A 39 1.73 -9.68 7.75
CA VAL A 39 2.96 -8.86 7.90
C VAL A 39 2.73 -7.72 8.90
N ARG A 40 1.60 -7.02 8.80
CA ARG A 40 1.28 -5.87 9.65
C ARG A 40 1.01 -6.25 11.10
N VAL A 41 0.38 -7.39 11.34
CA VAL A 41 0.17 -7.94 12.68
C VAL A 41 1.49 -8.39 13.28
N THR A 42 2.35 -9.05 12.49
CA THR A 42 3.69 -9.49 12.95
C THR A 42 4.58 -8.31 13.32
N ASP A 43 4.48 -7.21 12.56
CA ASP A 43 5.27 -6.00 12.81
C ASP A 43 4.61 -5.03 13.82
N GLU A 44 3.48 -5.41 14.43
CA GLU A 44 2.69 -4.58 15.36
C GLU A 44 2.33 -3.17 14.81
N THR A 45 2.28 -3.02 13.48
CA THR A 45 2.01 -1.74 12.80
C THR A 45 0.57 -1.63 12.27
N PHE A 46 -0.35 -2.41 12.84
CA PHE A 46 -1.74 -2.48 12.40
C PHE A 46 -2.42 -1.11 12.53
N GLY A 47 -2.81 -0.54 11.40
CA GLY A 47 -3.40 0.80 11.35
C GLY A 47 -4.87 0.81 10.92
N ILE A 48 -5.46 2.00 10.93
CA ILE A 48 -6.82 2.25 10.39
C ILE A 48 -6.93 1.83 8.91
N ASP A 49 -5.86 2.02 8.14
CA ASP A 49 -5.76 1.59 6.75
C ASP A 49 -5.91 0.07 6.57
N ASP A 50 -5.34 -0.71 7.50
CA ASP A 50 -5.44 -2.17 7.48
C ASP A 50 -6.86 -2.65 7.84
N TRP A 51 -7.54 -1.96 8.76
CA TRP A 51 -8.96 -2.20 9.01
C TRP A 51 -9.83 -1.89 7.78
N LEU A 52 -9.60 -0.76 7.13
CA LEU A 52 -10.36 -0.35 5.96
C LEU A 52 -10.24 -1.34 4.80
N ILE A 53 -9.03 -1.86 4.54
CA ILE A 53 -8.83 -2.84 3.47
C ILE A 53 -9.43 -4.21 3.82
N VAL A 54 -9.39 -4.63 5.09
CA VAL A 54 -10.02 -5.90 5.52
C VAL A 54 -11.54 -5.81 5.43
N VAL A 55 -12.14 -4.70 5.89
CA VAL A 55 -13.58 -4.48 5.74
C VAL A 55 -13.95 -4.38 4.25
N GLY A 56 -13.15 -3.65 3.46
CA GLY A 56 -13.32 -3.58 2.00
C GLY A 56 -13.26 -4.96 1.33
N LEU A 57 -12.35 -5.85 1.76
CA LEU A 57 -12.28 -7.22 1.26
C LEU A 57 -13.53 -8.03 1.60
N VAL A 58 -14.07 -7.90 2.81
CA VAL A 58 -15.32 -8.59 3.19
C VAL A 58 -16.48 -8.15 2.30
N VAL A 59 -16.60 -6.85 2.04
CA VAL A 59 -17.61 -6.32 1.12
C VAL A 59 -17.35 -6.79 -0.31
N TYR A 60 -16.09 -6.87 -0.75
CA TYR A 60 -15.74 -7.38 -2.09
C TYR A 60 -16.03 -8.88 -2.26
N ILE A 61 -15.91 -9.69 -1.20
CA ILE A 61 -16.35 -11.10 -1.22
C ILE A 61 -17.86 -11.17 -1.44
N ALA A 62 -18.64 -10.34 -0.73
CA ALA A 62 -20.08 -10.26 -0.92
C ALA A 62 -20.45 -9.77 -2.33
N ASP A 63 -19.76 -8.74 -2.84
CA ASP A 63 -19.91 -8.22 -4.19
C ASP A 63 -19.66 -9.31 -5.25
N SER A 64 -18.55 -10.03 -5.13
CA SER A 64 -18.20 -11.11 -6.05
C SER A 64 -19.20 -12.26 -6.00
N GLY A 65 -19.70 -12.60 -4.81
CA GLY A 65 -20.76 -13.61 -4.64
C GLY A 65 -22.06 -13.21 -5.32
N LEU A 66 -22.47 -11.95 -5.16
CA LEU A 66 -23.64 -11.37 -5.84
C LEU A 66 -23.44 -11.34 -7.35
N ALA A 67 -22.26 -10.98 -7.84
CA ALA A 67 -21.93 -10.98 -9.27
C ALA A 67 -22.04 -12.39 -9.87
N VAL A 68 -21.45 -13.40 -9.23
CA VAL A 68 -21.54 -14.80 -9.68
C VAL A 68 -22.99 -15.29 -9.66
N HIS A 69 -23.77 -14.92 -8.64
CA HIS A 69 -25.20 -15.25 -8.60
C HIS A 69 -25.97 -14.56 -9.73
N ALA A 70 -25.70 -13.27 -9.98
CA ALA A 70 -26.33 -12.52 -11.06
C ALA A 70 -26.04 -13.14 -12.43
N VAL A 71 -24.81 -13.63 -12.65
CA VAL A 71 -24.44 -14.36 -13.88
C VAL A 71 -25.23 -15.65 -14.04
N LYS A 72 -25.39 -16.43 -12.95
CA LYS A 72 -26.20 -17.66 -12.97
C LYS A 72 -27.66 -17.39 -13.29
N VAL A 73 -28.23 -16.31 -12.78
CA VAL A 73 -29.62 -15.92 -13.06
C VAL A 73 -29.77 -15.39 -14.48
N GLY A 74 -28.73 -14.78 -15.05
CA GLY A 74 -28.65 -14.51 -16.49
C GLY A 74 -28.02 -13.18 -16.91
N VAL A 75 -27.36 -12.47 -16.00
CA VAL A 75 -26.48 -11.35 -16.37
C VAL A 75 -25.32 -11.86 -17.25
N GLY A 76 -25.02 -11.16 -18.34
CA GLY A 76 -24.04 -11.61 -19.33
C GLY A 76 -24.59 -12.61 -20.36
N SER A 77 -25.88 -12.94 -20.32
CA SER A 77 -26.53 -13.77 -21.34
C SER A 77 -27.30 -12.90 -22.34
N LYS A 78 -27.44 -13.38 -23.58
CA LYS A 78 -28.27 -12.75 -24.62
C LYS A 78 -29.76 -12.94 -24.31
N ASP A 79 -30.59 -12.02 -24.79
CA ASP A 79 -32.04 -12.02 -24.51
C ASP A 79 -32.72 -13.30 -25.03
N ASP A 80 -32.21 -13.89 -26.11
CA ASP A 80 -32.69 -15.15 -26.70
C ASP A 80 -32.58 -16.38 -25.76
N HIS A 81 -31.80 -16.28 -24.68
CA HIS A 81 -31.61 -17.36 -23.70
C HIS A 81 -32.30 -17.07 -22.35
N LEU A 82 -33.03 -15.95 -22.25
CA LEU A 82 -33.57 -15.44 -20.98
C LEU A 82 -35.10 -15.46 -20.97
N ASN A 83 -35.68 -16.15 -19.97
CA ASN A 83 -37.11 -16.02 -19.69
C ASN A 83 -37.43 -14.69 -18.97
N THR A 84 -38.67 -14.24 -19.03
CA THR A 84 -39.19 -13.02 -18.35
C THR A 84 -38.88 -12.99 -16.85
N TRP A 85 -39.01 -14.14 -16.17
CA TRP A 85 -38.61 -14.30 -14.77
C TRP A 85 -37.10 -14.08 -14.56
N MET A 86 -36.27 -14.62 -15.45
CA MET A 86 -34.81 -14.47 -15.37
C MET A 86 -34.39 -13.02 -15.61
N GLN A 87 -35.05 -12.30 -16.52
CA GLN A 87 -34.77 -10.89 -16.78
C GLN A 87 -35.05 -9.99 -15.56
N SER A 88 -36.16 -10.25 -14.86
CA SER A 88 -36.55 -9.51 -13.65
C SER A 88 -35.67 -9.86 -12.46
N GLU A 89 -35.40 -11.15 -12.23
CA GLU A 89 -34.51 -11.57 -11.14
C GLU A 89 -33.05 -11.12 -11.40
N ALA A 90 -32.58 -11.15 -12.65
CA ALA A 90 -31.27 -10.60 -13.01
C ALA A 90 -31.19 -9.08 -12.77
N GLN A 91 -32.28 -8.34 -13.00
CA GLN A 91 -32.33 -6.90 -12.69
C GLN A 91 -32.23 -6.65 -11.18
N LYS A 92 -32.98 -7.42 -10.39
CA LYS A 92 -32.95 -7.35 -8.93
C LYS A 92 -31.54 -7.58 -8.37
N PHE A 93 -30.90 -8.67 -8.77
CA PHE A 93 -29.53 -8.96 -8.33
C PHE A 93 -28.52 -7.93 -8.84
N TYR A 94 -28.71 -7.37 -10.04
CA TYR A 94 -27.87 -6.28 -10.54
C TYR A 94 -27.97 -5.01 -9.68
N ILE A 95 -29.17 -4.63 -9.25
CA ILE A 95 -29.40 -3.46 -8.38
C ILE A 95 -28.79 -3.65 -6.99
N ILE A 96 -28.93 -4.85 -6.43
CA ILE A 96 -28.31 -5.21 -5.15
C ILE A 96 -26.78 -5.17 -5.31
N TRP A 97 -26.26 -5.78 -6.37
CA TRP A 97 -24.82 -5.79 -6.67
C TRP A 97 -24.26 -4.39 -6.82
N ILE A 98 -24.85 -3.50 -7.65
CA ILE A 98 -24.31 -2.14 -7.85
C ILE A 98 -24.29 -1.33 -6.54
N THR A 99 -25.24 -1.57 -5.63
CA THR A 99 -25.27 -0.92 -4.32
C THR A 99 -24.10 -1.38 -3.45
N VAL A 100 -23.81 -2.69 -3.42
CA VAL A 100 -22.68 -3.26 -2.69
C VAL A 100 -21.35 -2.84 -3.33
N TYR A 101 -21.27 -2.83 -4.66
CA TYR A 101 -20.11 -2.35 -5.43
C TYR A 101 -19.71 -0.93 -5.04
N VAL A 102 -20.67 0.00 -4.97
CA VAL A 102 -20.40 1.41 -4.62
C VAL A 102 -19.80 1.53 -3.21
N VAL A 103 -20.26 0.71 -2.25
CA VAL A 103 -19.67 0.64 -0.90
C VAL A 103 -18.25 0.06 -0.95
N ALA A 104 -18.05 -1.04 -1.69
CA ALA A 104 -16.73 -1.69 -1.82
C ALA A 104 -15.68 -0.73 -2.40
N VAL A 105 -16.01 -0.05 -3.51
CA VAL A 105 -15.12 0.92 -4.17
C VAL A 105 -14.77 2.06 -3.21
N ALA A 106 -15.74 2.61 -2.47
CA ALA A 106 -15.48 3.68 -1.52
C ALA A 106 -14.50 3.24 -0.42
N LEU A 107 -14.70 2.06 0.18
CA LEU A 107 -13.81 1.52 1.22
C LEU A 107 -12.39 1.25 0.70
N ILE A 108 -12.28 0.69 -0.52
CA ILE A 108 -10.98 0.32 -1.07
C ILE A 108 -10.22 1.57 -1.55
N LYS A 109 -10.89 2.51 -2.23
CA LYS A 109 -10.27 3.79 -2.63
C LYS A 109 -9.85 4.62 -1.43
N THR A 110 -10.62 4.59 -0.33
CA THR A 110 -10.23 5.27 0.91
C THR A 110 -9.00 4.63 1.55
N SER A 111 -8.87 3.30 1.60
CA SER A 111 -7.64 2.63 2.02
C SER A 111 -6.45 3.02 1.12
N VAL A 112 -6.59 2.99 -0.20
CA VAL A 112 -5.52 3.41 -1.12
C VAL A 112 -5.10 4.86 -0.85
N CYS A 113 -6.04 5.78 -0.66
CA CYS A 113 -5.75 7.18 -0.34
C CYS A 113 -5.00 7.33 1.00
N VAL A 114 -5.38 6.58 2.04
CA VAL A 114 -4.71 6.60 3.35
C VAL A 114 -3.30 6.00 3.24
N THR A 115 -3.14 4.91 2.51
CA THR A 115 -1.84 4.31 2.19
C THR A 115 -0.93 5.31 1.48
N LEU A 116 -1.43 5.98 0.43
CA LEU A 116 -0.70 7.00 -0.32
C LEU A 116 -0.33 8.19 0.57
N ARG A 117 -1.23 8.64 1.44
CA ARG A 117 -0.96 9.71 2.41
C ARG A 117 0.17 9.34 3.37
N ARG A 118 0.22 8.09 3.86
CA ARG A 118 1.30 7.62 4.74
C ARG A 118 2.64 7.60 4.01
N ILE A 119 2.66 7.15 2.75
CA ILE A 119 3.88 7.15 1.92
C ILE A 119 4.33 8.59 1.65
N ALA A 120 3.38 9.49 1.41
CA ALA A 120 3.63 10.88 1.11
C ALA A 120 3.81 11.77 2.36
N ALA A 121 3.95 11.21 3.57
CA ALA A 121 3.95 11.99 4.81
C ALA A 121 5.04 13.09 4.87
N LYS A 122 6.17 12.92 4.18
CA LYS A 122 7.26 13.91 4.09
C LYS A 122 7.22 14.79 2.83
N SER A 123 6.14 14.71 2.05
CA SER A 123 6.05 15.35 0.73
C SER A 123 5.49 16.77 0.82
N VAL A 124 5.63 17.49 -0.29
CA VAL A 124 5.10 18.85 -0.48
C VAL A 124 3.62 18.94 -0.07
N PRO A 125 3.19 19.98 0.68
CA PRO A 125 1.81 20.11 1.16
C PRO A 125 0.75 20.03 0.06
N LEU A 126 1.09 20.43 -1.18
CA LEU A 126 0.22 20.33 -2.35
C LEU A 126 -0.22 18.88 -2.65
N ILE A 127 0.65 17.89 -2.43
CA ILE A 127 0.32 16.46 -2.61
C ILE A 127 -0.70 16.02 -1.56
N GLN A 128 -0.61 16.55 -0.33
CA GLN A 128 -1.55 16.21 0.73
C GLN A 128 -2.94 16.77 0.44
N TYR A 129 -3.04 18.01 -0.05
CA TYR A 129 -4.32 18.60 -0.49
C TYR A 129 -4.95 17.81 -1.63
N ALA A 130 -4.15 17.35 -2.60
CA ALA A 130 -4.64 16.53 -3.70
C ALA A 130 -5.18 15.16 -3.21
N ILE A 131 -4.54 14.52 -2.22
CA ILE A 131 -5.06 13.27 -1.62
C ILE A 131 -6.40 13.51 -0.90
N TRP A 132 -6.52 14.62 -0.15
CA TRP A 132 -7.81 15.01 0.45
C TRP A 132 -8.88 15.30 -0.61
N GLY A 133 -8.50 15.89 -1.74
CA GLY A 133 -9.38 16.09 -2.89
C GLY A 133 -9.91 14.76 -3.46
N LEU A 134 -9.04 13.76 -3.63
CA LEU A 134 -9.45 12.42 -4.07
C LEU A 134 -10.37 11.73 -3.06
N PHE A 135 -10.07 11.88 -1.77
CA PHE A 135 -10.93 11.36 -0.70
C PHE A 135 -12.32 12.00 -0.76
N ALA A 136 -12.41 13.33 -0.83
CA ALA A 136 -13.67 14.06 -0.93
C ALA A 136 -14.45 13.67 -2.20
N LEU A 137 -13.76 13.56 -3.34
CA LEU A 137 -14.36 13.16 -4.61
C LEU A 137 -14.94 11.74 -4.56
N THR A 138 -14.23 10.79 -3.94
CA THR A 138 -14.68 9.41 -3.75
C THR A 138 -15.96 9.35 -2.92
N TRP A 139 -15.99 10.06 -1.78
CA TRP A 139 -17.18 10.09 -0.92
C TRP A 139 -18.35 10.87 -1.52
N ALA A 140 -18.08 11.94 -2.26
CA ALA A 140 -19.12 12.66 -2.99
C ALA A 140 -19.78 11.74 -4.04
N SER A 141 -18.97 11.01 -4.81
CA SER A 141 -19.46 10.05 -5.80
C SER A 141 -20.23 8.89 -5.17
N PHE A 142 -19.76 8.39 -4.02
CA PHE A 142 -20.46 7.40 -3.21
C PHE A 142 -21.87 7.90 -2.84
N CYS A 143 -21.97 9.08 -2.22
CA CYS A 143 -23.26 9.64 -1.81
C CYS A 143 -24.20 9.84 -2.99
N VAL A 144 -23.73 10.46 -4.08
CA VAL A 144 -24.56 10.72 -5.27
C VAL A 144 -25.09 9.41 -5.86
N THR A 145 -24.24 8.39 -6.00
CA THR A 145 -24.63 7.12 -6.62
C THR A 145 -25.51 6.29 -5.70
N PHE A 146 -25.16 6.20 -4.41
CA PHE A 146 -25.91 5.42 -3.42
C PHE A 146 -27.33 5.96 -3.22
N PHE A 147 -27.46 7.27 -2.94
CA PHE A 147 -28.77 7.90 -2.81
C PHE A 147 -29.51 7.97 -4.14
N GLY A 148 -28.79 8.16 -5.26
CA GLY A 148 -29.36 8.11 -6.60
C GLY A 148 -30.04 6.78 -6.92
N ILE A 149 -29.40 5.65 -6.58
CA ILE A 149 -29.98 4.30 -6.78
C ILE A 149 -31.19 4.09 -5.86
N LEU A 150 -31.09 4.47 -4.58
CA LEU A 150 -32.19 4.32 -3.62
C LEU A 150 -33.40 5.20 -3.94
N THR A 151 -33.19 6.35 -4.58
CA THR A 151 -34.28 7.28 -4.91
C THR A 151 -34.78 7.14 -6.35
N PHE A 152 -34.22 6.21 -7.12
CA PHE A 152 -34.52 6.04 -8.53
C PHE A 152 -35.99 5.71 -8.81
N CYS A 153 -36.60 4.84 -8.00
CA CYS A 153 -38.02 4.51 -8.06
C CYS A 153 -38.66 4.70 -6.68
N ARG A 154 -39.92 5.15 -6.67
CA ARG A 154 -40.76 5.17 -5.47
C ARG A 154 -42.02 4.32 -5.70
N PRO A 155 -42.20 3.20 -4.98
CA PRO A 155 -41.27 2.56 -4.02
C PRO A 155 -40.02 1.94 -4.70
N VAL A 156 -38.96 1.70 -3.92
CA VAL A 156 -37.68 1.13 -4.41
C VAL A 156 -37.87 -0.22 -5.10
N GLU A 157 -38.87 -0.97 -4.68
CA GLU A 157 -39.27 -2.25 -5.26
C GLU A 157 -39.64 -2.16 -6.75
N GLY A 158 -40.10 -0.99 -7.20
CA GLY A 158 -40.36 -0.71 -8.62
C GLY A 158 -39.11 -0.77 -9.50
N ASN A 159 -37.91 -0.77 -8.93
CA ASN A 159 -36.66 -0.83 -9.68
C ASN A 159 -36.41 -2.21 -10.31
N TRP A 160 -36.91 -3.28 -9.69
CA TRP A 160 -36.79 -4.65 -10.23
C TRP A 160 -38.13 -5.32 -10.54
N ASN A 161 -39.23 -4.86 -9.93
CA ASN A 161 -40.55 -5.41 -10.19
C ASN A 161 -41.28 -4.57 -11.23
N THR A 162 -41.16 -4.97 -12.50
CA THR A 162 -41.75 -4.26 -13.63
C THR A 162 -43.28 -4.26 -13.62
N THR A 163 -43.92 -5.20 -12.92
CA THR A 163 -45.39 -5.22 -12.79
C THR A 163 -45.91 -4.03 -11.98
N LEU A 164 -45.19 -3.59 -10.94
CA LEU A 164 -45.55 -2.39 -10.16
C LEU A 164 -45.48 -1.12 -10.99
N VAL A 165 -44.55 -1.05 -11.94
CA VAL A 165 -44.41 0.07 -12.88
C VAL A 165 -45.54 0.05 -13.91
N LEU A 166 -45.85 -1.13 -14.47
CA LEU A 166 -46.93 -1.31 -15.44
C LEU A 166 -48.32 -1.06 -14.83
N GLU A 167 -48.51 -1.37 -13.55
CA GLU A 167 -49.74 -1.10 -12.79
C GLU A 167 -49.84 0.36 -12.30
N GLY A 168 -48.87 1.23 -12.60
CA GLY A 168 -48.84 2.62 -12.17
C GLY A 168 -48.65 2.84 -10.67
N LYS A 169 -48.25 1.78 -9.93
CA LYS A 169 -48.02 1.81 -8.48
C LYS A 169 -46.60 2.24 -8.11
N ALA A 170 -45.69 2.31 -9.10
CA ALA A 170 -44.33 2.80 -8.93
C ALA A 170 -43.99 3.89 -9.95
N ASN A 171 -43.50 5.03 -9.47
CA ASN A 171 -42.95 6.08 -10.32
C ASN A 171 -41.42 5.98 -10.30
N CYS A 172 -40.83 5.74 -11.47
CA CYS A 172 -39.39 5.69 -11.68
C CYS A 172 -38.90 6.92 -12.44
N ALA A 173 -37.71 7.39 -12.11
CA ALA A 173 -37.04 8.47 -12.85
C ALA A 173 -36.74 8.04 -14.30
N THR A 174 -36.57 9.02 -15.17
CA THR A 174 -36.30 8.78 -16.60
C THR A 174 -35.00 8.01 -16.82
N THR A 175 -34.93 7.23 -17.91
CA THR A 175 -33.71 6.52 -18.33
C THR A 175 -32.51 7.47 -18.49
N GLU A 176 -32.75 8.73 -18.85
CA GLU A 176 -31.72 9.78 -18.90
C GLU A 176 -31.08 10.06 -17.54
N THR A 177 -31.86 10.01 -16.46
CA THR A 177 -31.36 10.19 -15.09
C THR A 177 -30.44 9.03 -14.71
N LEU A 178 -30.81 7.79 -15.04
CA LEU A 178 -29.99 6.60 -14.80
C LEU A 178 -28.65 6.66 -15.55
N ILE A 179 -28.71 7.07 -16.82
CA ILE A 179 -27.54 7.26 -17.68
C ILE A 179 -26.64 8.37 -17.12
N GLY A 180 -27.23 9.48 -16.67
CA GLY A 180 -26.53 10.59 -16.03
C GLY A 180 -25.75 10.12 -14.79
N ILE A 181 -26.43 9.44 -13.85
CA ILE A 181 -25.79 8.91 -12.63
C ILE A 181 -24.65 7.94 -12.99
N SER A 182 -24.88 7.04 -13.96
CA SER A 182 -23.88 6.06 -14.40
C SER A 182 -22.65 6.72 -15.04
N HIS A 183 -22.85 7.76 -15.86
CA HIS A 183 -21.75 8.52 -16.46
C HIS A 183 -20.99 9.32 -15.41
N THR A 184 -21.67 9.98 -14.47
CA THR A 184 -21.02 10.72 -13.38
C THR A 184 -20.18 9.79 -12.50
N ASN A 185 -20.69 8.61 -12.16
CA ASN A 185 -19.95 7.60 -11.41
C ASN A 185 -18.70 7.12 -12.18
N THR A 186 -18.85 6.85 -13.48
CA THR A 186 -17.74 6.38 -14.33
C THR A 186 -16.68 7.46 -14.51
N ALA A 187 -17.08 8.70 -14.81
CA ALA A 187 -16.17 9.83 -14.95
C ALA A 187 -15.40 10.09 -13.66
N THR A 188 -16.11 10.06 -12.52
CA THR A 188 -15.46 10.25 -11.21
C THR A 188 -14.49 9.11 -10.91
N SER A 189 -14.86 7.87 -11.22
CA SER A 189 -13.97 6.71 -11.04
C SER A 189 -12.68 6.87 -11.85
N ILE A 190 -12.78 7.24 -13.13
CA ILE A 190 -11.61 7.53 -13.98
C ILE A 190 -10.74 8.64 -13.39
N VAL A 191 -11.35 9.75 -12.95
CA VAL A 191 -10.59 10.86 -12.34
C VAL A 191 -9.86 10.41 -11.08
N THR A 192 -10.52 9.61 -10.23
CA THR A 192 -9.89 9.09 -9.02
C THR A 192 -8.76 8.10 -9.32
N ASP A 193 -8.91 7.25 -10.33
CA ASP A 193 -7.88 6.27 -10.72
C ASP A 193 -6.66 6.97 -11.31
N VAL A 194 -6.89 7.94 -12.22
CA VAL A 194 -5.83 8.80 -12.77
C VAL A 194 -5.16 9.61 -11.67
N GLY A 195 -5.92 10.10 -10.68
CA GLY A 195 -5.36 10.75 -9.51
C GLY A 195 -4.41 9.84 -8.73
N CYS A 196 -4.79 8.57 -8.55
CA CYS A 196 -3.94 7.55 -7.90
C CYS A 196 -2.70 7.19 -8.72
N ILE A 197 -2.69 7.42 -10.04
CA ILE A 197 -1.52 7.29 -10.92
C ILE A 197 -0.60 8.52 -10.78
N VAL A 198 -1.17 9.71 -10.94
CA VAL A 198 -0.41 10.97 -11.03
C VAL A 198 0.26 11.31 -9.71
N LEU A 199 -0.43 11.12 -8.59
CA LEU A 199 0.09 11.46 -7.26
C LEU A 199 1.43 10.79 -6.92
N PRO A 200 1.56 9.45 -6.97
CA PRO A 200 2.83 8.79 -6.71
C PRO A 200 3.86 9.08 -7.83
N GLY A 201 3.41 9.31 -9.07
CA GLY A 201 4.30 9.74 -10.17
C GLY A 201 4.99 11.08 -9.90
N ILE A 202 4.26 12.08 -9.40
CA ILE A 202 4.83 13.38 -9.01
C ILE A 202 5.75 13.21 -7.80
N LEU A 203 5.34 12.41 -6.82
CA LEU A 203 6.17 12.12 -5.64
C LEU A 203 7.54 11.56 -6.04
N LEU A 204 7.55 10.67 -7.04
CA LEU A 204 8.76 10.05 -7.54
C LEU A 204 9.71 11.05 -8.22
N TRP A 205 9.16 12.06 -8.92
CA TRP A 205 9.99 12.98 -9.68
C TRP A 205 10.67 14.05 -8.82
N LYS A 206 10.03 14.42 -7.70
CA LYS A 206 10.50 15.46 -6.77
C LYS A 206 11.42 14.93 -5.67
N THR A 207 11.45 13.61 -5.44
CA THR A 207 12.12 13.02 -4.26
C THR A 207 13.26 12.10 -4.67
N GLN A 208 14.45 12.31 -4.10
CA GLN A 208 15.62 11.42 -4.22
C GLN A 208 15.35 10.09 -3.47
N MET A 209 14.46 9.28 -4.01
CA MET A 209 14.10 7.99 -3.43
C MET A 209 15.06 6.90 -3.89
N THR A 210 15.41 6.01 -2.97
CA THR A 210 16.14 4.77 -3.31
C THR A 210 15.45 4.02 -4.46
N ILE A 211 16.24 3.40 -5.36
CA ILE A 211 15.75 2.64 -6.53
C ILE A 211 14.63 1.66 -6.16
N ARG A 212 14.66 1.13 -4.93
CA ARG A 212 13.67 0.20 -4.40
C ARG A 212 12.30 0.84 -4.16
N ALA A 213 12.24 2.08 -3.66
CA ALA A 213 10.99 2.81 -3.51
C ALA A 213 10.44 3.29 -4.87
N LYS A 214 11.35 3.60 -5.81
CA LYS A 214 11.00 3.90 -7.20
C LYS A 214 10.29 2.75 -7.91
N LEU A 215 10.73 1.51 -7.70
CA LEU A 215 10.07 0.34 -8.26
C LEU A 215 8.65 0.12 -7.69
N GLN A 216 8.41 0.42 -6.40
CA GLN A 216 7.07 0.28 -5.82
C GLN A 216 6.05 1.25 -6.42
N VAL A 217 6.47 2.51 -6.55
CA VAL A 217 5.65 3.53 -7.21
C VAL A 217 5.36 3.12 -8.65
N LEU A 218 6.35 2.57 -9.36
CA LEU A 218 6.15 2.07 -10.72
C LEU A 218 5.11 0.93 -10.75
N CYS A 219 5.18 -0.05 -9.84
CA CYS A 219 4.19 -1.13 -9.76
C CYS A 219 2.78 -0.61 -9.45
N LEU A 220 2.65 0.35 -8.52
CA LEU A 220 1.38 1.01 -8.20
C LEU A 220 0.82 1.74 -9.42
N LEU A 221 1.68 2.46 -10.15
CA LEU A 221 1.34 3.16 -11.38
C LEU A 221 0.83 2.20 -12.45
N SER A 222 1.50 1.06 -12.63
CA SER A 222 1.11 0.02 -13.58
C SER A 222 -0.25 -0.59 -13.24
N LEU A 223 -0.48 -0.96 -11.98
CA LEU A 223 -1.77 -1.51 -11.55
C LEU A 223 -2.91 -0.50 -11.71
N ALA A 224 -2.67 0.75 -11.30
CA ALA A 224 -3.68 1.80 -11.43
C ALA A 224 -3.97 2.14 -12.91
N SER A 225 -2.97 2.02 -13.80
CA SER A 225 -3.17 2.14 -15.26
C SER A 225 -4.09 1.03 -15.79
N VAL A 226 -3.86 -0.23 -15.39
CA VAL A 226 -4.73 -1.34 -15.78
C VAL A 226 -6.16 -1.14 -15.25
N ALA A 227 -6.31 -0.70 -13.99
CA ALA A 227 -7.62 -0.36 -13.43
C ALA A 227 -8.32 0.76 -14.22
N SER A 228 -7.58 1.80 -14.62
CA SER A 228 -8.11 2.90 -15.44
C SER A 228 -8.55 2.43 -16.82
N ILE A 229 -7.81 1.51 -17.45
CA ILE A 229 -8.21 0.93 -18.74
C ILE A 229 -9.51 0.12 -18.58
N ALA A 230 -9.64 -0.64 -17.49
CA ALA A 230 -10.87 -1.36 -17.19
C ALA A 230 -12.08 -0.42 -16.99
N THR A 231 -11.91 0.70 -16.28
CA THR A 231 -12.98 1.69 -16.09
C THR A 231 -13.35 2.44 -17.37
N ILE A 232 -12.38 2.75 -18.23
CA ILE A 232 -12.62 3.33 -19.56
C ILE A 232 -13.36 2.32 -20.47
N ALA A 233 -12.97 1.05 -20.44
CA ALA A 233 -13.63 0.00 -21.21
C ALA A 233 -15.11 -0.17 -20.83
N ARG A 234 -15.50 0.19 -19.60
CA ARG A 234 -16.90 0.20 -19.14
C ARG A 234 -17.76 1.31 -19.79
N ALA A 235 -17.18 2.47 -20.07
CA ALA A 235 -17.90 3.66 -20.53
C ALA A 235 -18.79 3.46 -21.77
N PRO A 236 -18.36 2.79 -22.86
CA PRO A 236 -19.20 2.60 -24.05
C PRO A 236 -20.44 1.75 -23.77
N PHE A 237 -20.37 0.78 -22.88
CA PHE A 237 -21.48 -0.11 -22.55
C PHE A 237 -22.64 0.60 -21.86
N ILE A 238 -22.38 1.72 -21.19
CA ILE A 238 -23.42 2.56 -20.56
C ILE A 238 -24.36 3.14 -21.63
N SER A 239 -23.86 3.38 -22.86
CA SER A 239 -24.70 3.91 -23.94
C SER A 239 -25.79 2.92 -24.36
N HIS A 240 -25.62 1.62 -24.07
CA HIS A 240 -26.58 0.58 -24.43
C HIS A 240 -27.80 0.55 -23.49
N TYR A 241 -27.78 1.28 -22.37
CA TYR A 241 -28.99 1.56 -21.59
C TYR A 241 -30.08 2.28 -22.39
N LYS A 242 -29.72 2.96 -23.50
CA LYS A 242 -30.70 3.58 -24.41
C LYS A 242 -31.44 2.58 -25.30
N ARG A 243 -31.00 1.32 -25.38
CA ARG A 243 -31.60 0.26 -26.21
C ARG A 243 -31.89 -0.98 -25.36
N PRO A 244 -32.90 -0.92 -24.47
CA PRO A 244 -33.18 -2.02 -23.54
C PRO A 244 -33.60 -3.33 -24.22
N THR A 245 -34.03 -3.28 -25.49
CA THR A 245 -34.46 -4.44 -26.29
C THR A 245 -33.33 -5.11 -27.07
N ASP A 246 -32.09 -4.63 -26.95
CA ASP A 246 -30.93 -5.14 -27.70
C ASP A 246 -29.91 -5.76 -26.76
N ASN A 247 -30.23 -6.92 -26.19
CA ASN A 247 -29.31 -7.71 -25.36
C ASN A 247 -28.75 -6.95 -24.15
N LEU A 248 -29.59 -6.15 -23.48
CA LEU A 248 -29.15 -5.27 -22.39
C LEU A 248 -28.40 -6.04 -21.29
N LYS A 249 -28.86 -7.25 -20.95
CA LYS A 249 -28.26 -8.09 -19.91
C LYS A 249 -26.86 -8.58 -20.29
N TYR A 250 -26.60 -8.80 -21.58
CA TYR A 250 -25.29 -9.17 -22.10
C TYR A 250 -24.26 -8.05 -21.86
N TYR A 251 -24.64 -6.82 -22.19
CA TYR A 251 -23.77 -5.64 -22.02
C TYR A 251 -23.58 -5.26 -20.55
N ILE A 252 -24.60 -5.41 -19.72
CA ILE A 252 -24.47 -5.28 -18.26
C ILE A 252 -23.43 -6.27 -17.71
N GLY A 253 -23.32 -7.47 -18.27
CA GLY A 253 -22.29 -8.43 -17.89
C GLY A 253 -20.85 -7.88 -18.02
N TYR A 254 -20.55 -7.14 -19.10
CA TYR A 254 -19.25 -6.47 -19.24
C TYR A 254 -19.03 -5.41 -18.16
N ILE A 255 -20.06 -4.62 -17.84
CA ILE A 255 -20.00 -3.61 -16.79
C ILE A 255 -19.65 -4.26 -15.45
N VAL A 256 -20.32 -5.35 -15.09
CA VAL A 256 -20.06 -6.10 -13.85
C VAL A 256 -18.63 -6.67 -13.85
N LEU A 257 -18.21 -7.30 -14.96
CA LEU A 257 -16.87 -7.88 -15.08
C LEU A 257 -15.77 -6.83 -14.86
N PHE A 258 -15.82 -5.70 -15.57
CA PHE A 258 -14.81 -4.65 -15.44
C PHE A 258 -14.79 -4.04 -14.04
N SER A 259 -15.95 -3.89 -13.41
CA SER A 259 -16.06 -3.39 -12.03
C SER A 259 -15.52 -4.36 -10.98
N CYS A 260 -15.74 -5.67 -11.10
CA CYS A 260 -15.13 -6.65 -10.20
C CYS A 260 -13.59 -6.69 -10.38
N VAL A 261 -13.10 -6.55 -11.62
CA VAL A 261 -11.66 -6.48 -11.91
C VAL A 261 -11.04 -5.20 -11.34
N GLU A 262 -11.69 -4.05 -11.50
CA GLU A 262 -11.29 -2.76 -10.92
C GLU A 262 -11.06 -2.90 -9.41
N ILE A 263 -12.04 -3.45 -8.69
CA ILE A 263 -11.94 -3.65 -7.23
C ILE A 263 -10.81 -4.61 -6.87
N GLY A 264 -10.70 -5.74 -7.58
CA GLY A 264 -9.65 -6.73 -7.33
C GLY A 264 -8.24 -6.13 -7.50
N ILE A 265 -8.03 -5.35 -8.55
CA ILE A 265 -6.76 -4.62 -8.78
C ILE A 265 -6.53 -3.59 -7.68
N GLY A 266 -7.59 -2.87 -7.24
CA GLY A 266 -7.54 -1.94 -6.11
C GLY A 266 -7.04 -2.59 -4.82
N CYS A 267 -7.54 -3.78 -4.48
CA CYS A 267 -7.08 -4.56 -3.32
C CYS A 267 -5.59 -4.94 -3.42
N ILE A 268 -5.16 -5.39 -4.59
CA ILE A 268 -3.75 -5.77 -4.84
C ILE A 268 -2.86 -4.53 -4.72
N ALA A 269 -3.26 -3.41 -5.33
CA ALA A 269 -2.54 -2.15 -5.29
C ALA A 269 -2.40 -1.62 -3.86
N ALA A 270 -3.48 -1.64 -3.08
CA ALA A 270 -3.45 -1.28 -1.65
C ALA A 270 -2.47 -2.16 -0.86
N SER A 271 -2.28 -3.42 -1.26
CA SER A 271 -1.44 -4.40 -0.54
C SER A 271 0.04 -4.40 -0.93
N LEU A 272 0.42 -3.72 -2.01
CA LEU A 272 1.81 -3.68 -2.50
C LEU A 272 2.87 -3.21 -1.47
N PRO A 273 2.61 -2.20 -0.61
CA PRO A 273 3.62 -1.74 0.35
C PRO A 273 4.06 -2.81 1.34
N SER A 274 3.13 -3.64 1.81
CA SER A 274 3.39 -4.76 2.74
C SER A 274 4.08 -5.94 2.09
N LEU A 275 3.74 -6.28 0.84
CA LEU A 275 4.41 -7.36 0.10
C LEU A 275 5.92 -7.11 -0.03
N ARG A 276 6.34 -5.85 -0.13
CA ARG A 276 7.75 -5.46 -0.17
C ARG A 276 8.49 -5.76 1.13
N ILE A 277 7.86 -5.52 2.28
CA ILE A 277 8.47 -5.77 3.60
C ILE A 277 8.74 -7.27 3.75
N LEU A 278 7.77 -8.10 3.37
CA LEU A 278 7.92 -9.55 3.38
C LEU A 278 9.02 -10.02 2.42
N TYR A 279 9.05 -9.50 1.18
CA TYR A 279 10.08 -9.86 0.21
C TYR A 279 11.49 -9.53 0.70
N LYS A 280 11.67 -8.40 1.40
CA LYS A 280 12.95 -8.02 2.01
C LYS A 280 13.35 -8.99 3.13
N ARG A 281 12.40 -9.41 3.98
CA ARG A 281 12.63 -10.36 5.09
C ARG A 281 13.00 -11.75 4.56
N VAL A 282 12.28 -12.25 3.55
CA VAL A 282 12.55 -13.57 2.92
C VAL A 282 13.89 -13.61 2.21
N ARG A 283 14.31 -12.51 1.57
CA ARG A 283 15.61 -12.42 0.88
C ARG A 283 16.81 -12.21 1.83
N GLY A 284 16.59 -12.26 3.15
CA GLY A 284 17.66 -12.14 4.14
C GLY A 284 18.34 -10.77 4.18
N GLN A 285 17.73 -9.72 3.62
CA GLN A 285 18.25 -8.35 3.70
C GLN A 285 17.79 -7.65 4.98
N GLU A 286 17.82 -8.35 6.10
CA GLU A 286 17.65 -7.76 7.42
C GLU A 286 19.04 -7.46 7.97
N SER A 287 19.50 -6.22 7.79
CA SER A 287 20.43 -5.65 8.77
C SER A 287 19.68 -5.72 10.11
N GLN A 288 20.03 -6.68 10.96
CA GLN A 288 19.53 -6.78 12.32
C GLN A 288 19.78 -5.42 13.01
N GLY A 289 18.74 -4.59 13.08
CA GLY A 289 18.64 -3.58 14.11
C GLY A 289 18.31 -4.34 15.38
N SER A 290 19.32 -4.58 16.21
CA SER A 290 19.13 -5.19 17.53
C SER A 290 18.12 -4.38 18.32
N THR A 291 17.05 -5.04 18.77
CA THR A 291 16.08 -4.53 19.74
C THR A 291 16.82 -4.28 21.06
N GLY A 292 17.23 -3.04 21.28
CA GLY A 292 17.81 -2.59 22.53
C GLY A 292 16.70 -2.20 23.52
N THR A 293 16.60 -2.94 24.62
CA THR A 293 16.01 -2.41 25.86
C THR A 293 16.79 -1.15 26.26
N PRO A 294 16.13 -0.05 26.65
CA PRO A 294 16.83 1.18 26.99
C PRO A 294 17.39 1.04 28.41
N ASN A 295 18.66 0.65 28.52
CA ASN A 295 19.46 0.94 29.72
C ASN A 295 20.48 2.03 29.37
N ALA A 296 20.44 3.09 30.18
CA ALA A 296 21.28 4.26 30.05
C ALA A 296 22.78 3.89 30.12
N ASN A 297 23.57 4.68 29.39
CA ASN A 297 25.03 4.77 29.42
C ASN A 297 25.82 3.61 28.82
N THR A 298 25.70 3.41 27.50
CA THR A 298 26.75 2.70 26.75
C THR A 298 27.06 3.45 25.45
N LEU A 299 28.24 4.06 25.40
CA LEU A 299 28.81 4.67 24.21
C LEU A 299 29.27 3.54 23.26
N ILE A 300 28.68 3.43 22.07
CA ILE A 300 29.03 2.41 21.09
C ILE A 300 30.06 3.00 20.12
N THR A 301 31.33 2.58 20.25
CA THR A 301 32.37 2.81 19.24
C THR A 301 32.23 1.80 18.11
N ILE A 302 32.25 2.27 16.86
CA ILE A 302 32.26 1.43 15.66
C ILE A 302 33.59 0.67 15.62
N GLY A 303 33.55 -0.65 15.82
CA GLY A 303 34.69 -1.57 15.65
C GLY A 303 35.08 -2.43 16.87
N GLY A 304 34.42 -2.30 18.03
CA GLY A 304 34.74 -3.09 19.21
C GLY A 304 33.86 -4.33 19.37
N GLY A 305 34.42 -5.54 19.19
CA GLY A 305 33.75 -6.79 19.55
C GLY A 305 33.51 -6.90 21.06
N LYS A 306 32.37 -7.49 21.45
CA LYS A 306 32.04 -7.76 22.86
C LYS A 306 33.06 -8.73 23.48
N ILE A 307 33.78 -8.30 24.51
CA ILE A 307 34.53 -9.20 25.40
C ILE A 307 33.57 -9.61 26.51
N GLY A 308 33.08 -10.84 26.44
CA GLY A 308 32.21 -11.46 27.43
C GLY A 308 32.66 -12.90 27.67
N ASP A 309 33.13 -13.11 28.89
CA ASP A 309 33.53 -14.32 29.62
C ASP A 309 33.58 -15.72 28.97
N SER A 310 34.77 -16.29 29.17
CA SER A 310 35.04 -17.63 29.70
C SER A 310 35.41 -18.79 28.75
N SER A 311 36.58 -19.33 29.08
CA SER A 311 37.02 -20.73 29.04
C SER A 311 38.03 -21.16 27.95
N SER A 312 39.14 -21.70 28.46
CA SER A 312 40.12 -22.61 27.84
C SER A 312 41.44 -22.02 27.24
N ARG A 313 42.46 -22.06 28.12
CA ARG A 313 43.83 -22.57 27.94
C ARG A 313 44.60 -22.28 26.63
N GLY A 314 45.47 -21.27 26.69
CA GLY A 314 46.68 -21.18 25.85
C GLY A 314 47.35 -19.80 25.97
N PRO A 315 48.68 -19.68 26.13
CA PRO A 315 49.32 -18.38 26.29
C PRO A 315 49.52 -17.72 24.93
N LYS A 316 48.62 -16.81 24.54
CA LYS A 316 48.92 -15.82 23.49
C LYS A 316 49.34 -14.53 24.18
N ARG A 317 50.61 -14.14 23.98
CA ARG A 317 51.15 -12.85 24.39
C ARG A 317 50.37 -11.74 23.67
N VAL A 318 49.48 -11.07 24.38
CA VAL A 318 48.85 -9.83 23.94
C VAL A 318 49.67 -8.70 24.53
N PHE A 319 50.26 -7.88 23.66
CA PHE A 319 50.98 -6.68 24.04
C PHE A 319 49.93 -5.62 24.43
N THR A 320 49.72 -5.42 25.73
CA THR A 320 48.89 -4.34 26.26
C THR A 320 49.75 -3.08 26.39
N ASN A 321 49.37 -2.02 25.67
CA ASN A 321 50.02 -0.72 25.72
C ASN A 321 49.57 0.03 27.01
N PRO A 322 50.46 0.66 27.81
CA PRO A 322 50.09 1.16 29.15
C PRO A 322 49.44 2.55 29.22
N THR A 323 49.14 3.21 28.10
CA THR A 323 48.70 4.62 28.10
C THR A 323 47.49 4.85 27.22
N ASP A 324 46.31 4.40 27.68
CA ASP A 324 45.03 4.58 26.97
C ASP A 324 44.23 5.79 27.51
N ARG A 325 44.93 6.90 27.78
CA ARG A 325 44.29 8.20 28.02
C ARG A 325 45.01 9.28 27.24
N GLY A 326 44.72 9.33 25.94
CA GLY A 326 45.11 10.41 25.05
C GLY A 326 44.08 10.56 23.93
N ILE A 327 43.73 11.80 23.57
CA ILE A 327 42.87 12.08 22.43
C ILE A 327 43.75 12.05 21.17
N THR A 328 43.45 11.13 20.26
CA THR A 328 44.07 11.10 18.93
C THR A 328 43.26 11.96 17.97
N SER A 329 43.79 13.11 17.56
CA SER A 329 43.24 13.91 16.47
C SER A 329 44.06 13.72 15.20
N THR A 330 43.47 13.15 14.15
CA THR A 330 44.09 13.05 12.83
C THR A 330 43.71 14.26 11.98
N HIS A 331 44.68 15.11 11.63
CA HIS A 331 44.51 16.16 10.63
C HIS A 331 45.03 15.65 9.27
N VAL A 332 44.12 15.47 8.31
CA VAL A 332 44.49 15.19 6.92
C VAL A 332 44.53 16.51 6.19
N ASN A 333 45.73 16.99 5.87
CA ASN A 333 45.92 18.16 5.03
C ASN A 333 46.24 17.70 3.60
N ARG A 334 45.45 18.12 2.62
CA ARG A 334 45.77 17.93 1.19
C ARG A 334 45.28 19.14 0.41
N GLY A 335 46.20 19.76 -0.33
CA GLY A 335 46.03 21.06 -0.97
C GLY A 335 44.89 21.15 -2.00
N ASP A 336 44.39 22.39 -2.10
CA ASP A 336 43.56 23.06 -3.10
C ASP A 336 42.32 22.35 -3.69
N ASN A 337 41.18 22.72 -3.10
CA ASN A 337 39.97 23.25 -3.77
C ASN A 337 39.18 22.38 -4.77
N ASN A 338 38.81 21.15 -4.41
CA ASN A 338 37.50 20.63 -4.84
C ASN A 338 36.98 19.53 -3.92
N TRP A 339 35.78 19.72 -3.38
CA TRP A 339 35.12 18.73 -2.54
C TRP A 339 34.26 17.83 -3.41
N GLU A 340 34.51 16.52 -3.41
CA GLU A 340 33.56 15.52 -3.90
C GLU A 340 33.31 14.48 -2.81
N ARG A 341 32.02 14.29 -2.49
CA ARG A 341 31.56 13.36 -1.46
C ARG A 341 31.53 11.96 -2.06
N LEU A 342 32.35 11.06 -1.53
CA LEU A 342 32.26 9.63 -1.83
C LEU A 342 30.85 9.13 -1.47
N SER A 343 30.17 8.57 -2.47
CA SER A 343 28.89 7.88 -2.30
C SER A 343 29.16 6.39 -2.11
N ASP A 344 28.48 5.77 -1.15
CA ASP A 344 28.68 4.37 -0.75
C ASP A 344 28.22 3.33 -1.80
N GLU A 345 27.97 3.75 -3.05
CA GLU A 345 27.39 2.88 -4.09
C GLU A 345 28.39 2.35 -5.13
N ASP A 346 29.67 2.75 -5.10
CA ASP A 346 30.66 2.21 -6.05
C ASP A 346 31.74 1.32 -5.38
N SER A 347 31.28 0.26 -4.70
CA SER A 347 32.11 -0.91 -4.50
C SER A 347 32.01 -1.80 -5.74
N GLY A 348 32.85 -1.57 -6.73
CA GLY A 348 32.97 -2.57 -7.80
C GLY A 348 33.88 -2.32 -8.98
N LYS A 349 34.18 -1.09 -9.39
CA LYS A 349 34.94 -0.90 -10.64
C LYS A 349 35.90 0.27 -10.58
N GLY A 350 37.19 -0.01 -10.38
CA GLY A 350 38.23 0.99 -10.58
C GLY A 350 39.56 0.76 -9.87
N ILE A 351 39.72 -0.32 -9.08
CA ILE A 351 40.99 -0.61 -8.39
C ILE A 351 41.95 -1.34 -9.34
N LEU A 352 42.34 -0.71 -10.44
CA LEU A 352 43.59 -1.00 -11.13
C LEU A 352 44.03 0.28 -11.86
N VAL A 353 44.66 1.20 -11.12
CA VAL A 353 45.60 2.14 -11.74
C VAL A 353 46.98 1.83 -11.16
N ASN A 354 47.86 1.52 -12.11
CA ASN A 354 49.22 1.06 -11.95
C ASN A 354 50.12 2.14 -11.32
N GLY A 355 51.06 1.72 -10.48
CA GLY A 355 52.25 2.50 -10.13
C GLY A 355 52.23 3.07 -8.71
N GLN A 356 53.06 2.46 -7.86
CA GLN A 356 53.69 2.97 -6.64
C GLN A 356 53.03 4.18 -5.98
N HIS A 357 52.51 4.03 -4.75
CA HIS A 357 52.78 4.86 -3.56
C HIS A 357 51.92 4.30 -2.42
N GLY A 358 52.56 3.59 -1.47
CA GLY A 358 51.89 3.09 -0.27
C GLY A 358 51.42 4.23 0.64
N ILE A 359 50.40 3.96 1.45
CA ILE A 359 49.86 4.90 2.43
C ILE A 359 50.94 5.11 3.51
N ARG A 360 51.47 6.32 3.61
CA ARG A 360 52.38 6.73 4.71
C ARG A 360 51.57 7.47 5.76
N ALA A 361 51.63 7.01 7.00
CA ALA A 361 51.07 7.70 8.16
C ALA A 361 52.23 8.11 9.08
N ASP A 362 52.46 9.41 9.21
CA ASP A 362 53.44 9.96 10.16
C ASP A 362 52.70 10.35 11.45
N TYR A 363 53.22 9.91 12.60
CA TYR A 363 52.66 10.20 13.93
C TYR A 363 53.61 11.13 14.69
N THR A 364 53.10 12.26 15.16
CA THR A 364 53.85 13.18 16.02
C THR A 364 53.22 13.19 17.41
N TYR A 365 54.02 12.94 18.44
CA TYR A 365 53.57 12.94 19.83
C TYR A 365 54.15 14.16 20.55
N SER A 366 53.31 14.96 21.20
CA SER A 366 53.73 15.93 22.22
C SER A 366 53.48 15.32 23.59
N VAL A 367 54.55 15.13 24.37
CA VAL A 367 54.46 14.59 25.73
C VAL A 367 54.72 15.73 26.72
N GLU A 368 53.74 16.03 27.55
CA GLU A 368 53.91 16.91 28.71
C GLU A 368 54.11 16.02 29.94
N LEU A 369 55.28 16.11 30.57
CA LEU A 369 55.66 15.31 31.73
C LEU A 369 55.41 16.10 33.01
N GLU A 370 54.38 15.75 33.77
CA GLU A 370 54.26 16.19 35.17
C GLU A 370 55.14 15.31 36.06
N THR A 371 56.09 15.93 36.76
CA THR A 371 56.97 15.22 37.71
C THR A 371 56.23 15.04 39.04
N TYR A 372 55.88 13.80 39.37
CA TYR A 372 55.29 13.45 40.67
C TYR A 372 56.38 13.41 41.75
N ASN A 373 56.35 14.38 42.66
CA ASN A 373 57.33 14.50 43.74
C ASN A 373 57.07 13.43 44.82
N THR A 374 57.99 12.47 44.99
CA THR A 374 57.89 11.43 46.02
C THR A 374 58.45 11.93 47.34
N GLY A 375 57.56 12.40 48.24
CA GLY A 375 57.92 12.76 49.61
C GLY A 375 58.31 11.52 50.44
N ASN A 376 59.57 11.49 50.89
CA ASN A 376 60.16 10.49 51.80
C ASN A 376 59.59 10.64 53.24
N PRO A 377 59.56 9.58 54.08
CA PRO A 377 58.76 9.51 55.30
C PRO A 377 59.53 10.01 56.54
N ARG A 378 58.91 10.87 57.35
CA ARG A 378 59.27 11.08 58.76
C ARG A 378 58.02 11.40 59.60
N GLY A 379 58.01 10.86 60.81
CA GLY A 379 56.88 10.74 61.73
C GLY A 379 56.23 12.04 62.23
N PRO A 380 55.22 11.91 63.10
CA PRO A 380 54.26 12.97 63.37
C PRO A 380 54.75 13.93 64.44
N PRO A 381 54.35 15.21 64.39
CA PRO A 381 54.09 15.99 65.58
C PRO A 381 52.58 16.07 65.81
N GLN A 382 52.20 15.68 67.02
CA GLN A 382 50.89 15.83 67.62
C GLN A 382 50.50 17.32 67.72
N SER A 383 49.24 17.64 67.50
CA SER A 383 48.62 18.85 68.02
C SER A 383 47.26 18.50 68.64
N ALA A 384 47.17 18.58 69.97
CA ALA A 384 45.88 18.72 70.65
C ALA A 384 46.03 19.32 72.06
N SER A 385 45.09 20.22 72.36
CA SER A 385 44.61 20.69 73.66
C SER A 385 45.23 21.98 74.23
N SER A 386 44.58 23.11 73.88
CA SER A 386 44.40 24.21 74.82
C SER A 386 43.07 24.00 75.55
N GLY A 387 43.13 23.76 76.86
CA GLY A 387 41.98 23.71 77.74
C GLY A 387 42.40 24.12 79.14
N ARG A 388 42.19 25.40 79.47
CA ARG A 388 42.25 25.93 80.84
C ARG A 388 41.02 25.43 81.60
N SER A 389 41.20 24.70 82.68
CA SER A 389 40.86 25.07 84.07
C SER A 389 41.10 23.88 84.99
#